data_AF-A0A7K3WL58-F1
#
_entry.id   AF-A0A7K3WL58-F1
#
_cell.length_a   1.000
_cell.length_b   1.000
_cell.length_c   1.000
_cell.angle_alpha   90.00
_cell.angle_beta   90.00
_cell.angle_gamma   90.00
#
_symmetry.space_group_name_H-M   'P 1'
#
loop_
_entity.id
_entity.type
_entity.pdbx_description
1 polymer ?
#
loop_
_entity_poly.entity_id
_entity_poly.type
_entity_poly.pdbx_seq_one_letter_code
_entity_poly.pdbx_strand_id
1 'polypeptide(L)'
;MNQKELLELTDQELLLEAKNSKRTKVYDAVIFGVLIGIAIYSSIKNGFGLLTFLPLVYIPIAAKNKTKNTALESLLKERNLK
;
A
#
# COMPACT_ATOMS: atom_id res chain seq x y z
N MET A 1 6.57 2.03 9.26
CA MET A 1 6.14 2.78 10.45
C MET A 1 5.58 1.81 11.46
N ASN A 2 6.02 1.95 12.69
CA ASN A 2 5.55 1.14 13.80
C ASN A 2 4.35 1.82 14.48
N GLN A 3 3.51 1.06 15.18
CA GLN A 3 2.34 1.63 15.88
C GLN A 3 2.73 2.74 16.87
N LYS A 4 3.90 2.62 17.49
CA LYS A 4 4.46 3.63 18.41
C LYS A 4 4.68 4.99 17.74
N GLU A 5 5.21 5.00 16.52
CA GLU A 5 5.45 6.25 15.76
C GLU A 5 4.14 6.94 15.39
N LEU A 6 3.04 6.19 15.19
CA LEU A 6 1.73 6.76 14.91
C LEU A 6 1.05 7.35 16.16
N LEU A 7 1.34 6.78 17.34
CA LEU A 7 0.82 7.26 18.62
C LEU A 7 1.46 8.59 19.05
N GLU A 8 2.70 8.83 18.66
CA GLU A 8 3.46 10.05 18.96
C GLU A 8 3.02 11.24 18.09
N LEU A 9 2.24 11.02 17.02
CA LEU A 9 1.74 12.08 16.15
C LEU A 9 0.65 12.90 16.85
N THR A 10 0.68 14.21 16.61
CA THR A 10 -0.42 15.11 16.91
C THR A 10 -1.63 14.84 16.02
N ASP A 11 -2.82 15.30 16.41
CA ASP A 11 -4.04 15.04 15.64
C ASP A 11 -3.98 15.63 14.22
N GLN A 12 -3.31 16.77 14.04
CA GLN A 12 -3.10 17.38 12.72
C GLN A 12 -2.20 16.52 11.82
N GLU A 13 -1.11 16.00 12.37
CA GLU A 13 -0.19 15.11 11.65
C GLU A 13 -0.86 13.76 11.33
N LEU A 14 -1.68 13.25 12.24
CA LEU A 14 -2.42 12.01 12.04
C LEU A 14 -3.45 12.14 10.90
N LEU A 15 -4.16 13.28 10.82
CA LEU A 15 -5.07 13.58 9.72
C LEU A 15 -4.34 13.77 8.38
N LEU A 16 -3.17 14.41 8.40
CA LEU A 16 -2.31 14.53 7.22
C LEU A 16 -1.86 13.14 6.72
N GLU A 17 -1.43 12.29 7.64
CA GLU A 17 -1.03 10.93 7.32
C GLU A 17 -2.20 10.07 6.82
N ALA A 18 -3.42 10.30 7.32
CA ALA A 18 -4.64 9.67 6.81
C ALA A 18 -4.91 10.04 5.34
N LYS A 19 -4.63 11.30 4.97
CA LYS A 19 -4.72 11.76 3.58
C LYS A 19 -3.63 11.13 2.71
N ASN A 20 -2.42 10.99 3.24
CA ASN A 20 -1.31 10.29 2.57
C ASN A 20 -1.65 8.82 2.31
N SER A 21 -2.18 8.14 3.32
CA SER A 21 -2.62 6.74 3.27
C SER A 21 -3.59 6.47 2.11
N LYS A 22 -4.56 7.37 1.88
CA LYS A 22 -5.48 7.27 0.71
C LYS A 22 -4.72 7.32 -0.61
N ARG A 23 -3.71 8.19 -0.73
CA ARG A 23 -2.86 8.28 -1.93
C ARG A 23 -2.05 7.00 -2.12
N THR A 24 -1.51 6.43 -1.04
CA THR A 24 -0.80 5.15 -1.09
C THR A 24 -1.69 4.03 -1.64
N LYS A 25 -2.97 3.94 -1.26
CA LYS A 25 -3.90 2.95 -1.84
C LYS A 25 -4.02 3.09 -3.37
N VAL A 26 -4.03 4.32 -3.90
CA VAL A 26 -4.05 4.57 -5.35
C VAL A 26 -2.74 4.16 -6.00
N TYR A 27 -1.60 4.52 -5.41
CA TYR A 27 -0.29 4.11 -5.93
C TYR A 27 -0.14 2.58 -5.93
N ASP A 28 -0.56 1.90 -4.88
CA ASP A 28 -0.53 0.43 -4.80
C ASP A 28 -1.34 -0.19 -5.94
N ALA A 29 -2.54 0.34 -6.22
CA ALA A 29 -3.39 -0.13 -7.33
C ALA A 29 -2.75 0.13 -8.70
N VAL A 30 -2.17 1.31 -8.91
CA VAL A 30 -1.49 1.67 -10.17
C VAL A 30 -0.27 0.79 -10.40
N ILE A 31 0.59 0.64 -9.40
CA ILE A 31 1.78 -0.21 -9.48
C ILE A 31 1.36 -1.64 -9.78
N PHE A 32 0.40 -2.18 -9.04
CA PHE A 32 -0.06 -3.55 -9.25
C PHE A 32 -0.67 -3.77 -10.64
N GLY A 33 -1.44 -2.80 -11.15
CA GLY A 33 -1.97 -2.82 -12.51
C GLY A 33 -0.87 -2.83 -13.58
N VAL A 34 0.16 -2.01 -13.43
CA VAL A 34 1.33 -1.99 -14.33
C VAL A 34 2.08 -3.32 -14.29
N LEU A 35 2.31 -3.88 -13.09
CA LEU A 35 2.98 -5.18 -12.93
C LEU A 35 2.21 -6.31 -13.60
N ILE A 36 0.88 -6.34 -13.46
CA ILE A 36 0.03 -7.31 -14.15
C ILE A 36 0.10 -7.11 -15.66
N GLY A 37 0.03 -5.87 -16.14
CA GLY A 37 0.16 -5.55 -17.56
C GLY A 37 1.48 -6.07 -18.16
N ILE A 38 2.59 -5.85 -17.47
CA ILE A 38 3.92 -6.36 -17.86
C ILE A 38 3.93 -7.89 -17.83
N ALA A 39 3.39 -8.51 -16.78
CA ALA A 39 3.34 -9.96 -16.66
C ALA A 39 2.55 -10.61 -17.80
N ILE A 40 1.38 -10.06 -18.16
CA ILE A 40 0.55 -10.56 -19.27
C ILE A 40 1.27 -10.37 -20.60
N TYR A 41 1.75 -9.15 -20.89
CA TYR A 41 2.43 -8.85 -22.16
C TYR A 41 3.67 -9.72 -22.35
N SER A 42 4.50 -9.85 -21.32
CA SER A 42 5.68 -10.70 -21.35
C SER A 42 5.32 -12.17 -21.52
N SER A 43 4.25 -12.65 -20.87
CA SER A 43 3.85 -14.06 -20.98
C SER A 43 3.41 -14.42 -22.40
N ILE A 44 2.70 -13.51 -23.07
CA ILE A 44 2.26 -13.68 -24.46
C ILE A 44 3.45 -13.61 -25.42
N LYS A 45 4.35 -12.64 -25.25
CA LYS A 45 5.44 -12.37 -26.21
C LYS A 45 6.67 -13.26 -26.02
N ASN A 46 7.03 -13.56 -24.79
CA ASN A 46 8.28 -14.22 -24.41
C ASN A 46 8.06 -15.58 -23.74
N GLY A 47 6.81 -16.02 -23.59
CA GLY A 47 6.43 -17.20 -22.82
C GLY A 47 6.46 -16.95 -21.31
N PHE A 48 6.13 -17.99 -20.54
CA PHE A 48 6.21 -17.93 -19.08
C PHE A 48 7.67 -17.79 -18.63
N GLY A 49 7.95 -16.75 -17.86
CA GLY A 49 9.30 -16.46 -17.37
C GLY A 49 9.29 -15.61 -16.11
N LEU A 50 10.45 -15.11 -15.71
CA LEU A 50 10.62 -14.34 -14.48
C LEU A 50 9.65 -13.13 -14.39
N LEU A 51 9.40 -12.45 -15.51
CA LEU A 51 8.52 -11.29 -15.57
C LEU A 51 7.04 -11.63 -15.32
N THR A 52 6.62 -12.88 -15.54
CA THR A 52 5.26 -13.34 -15.19
C THR A 52 5.03 -13.33 -13.68
N PHE A 53 6.10 -13.53 -12.89
CA PHE A 53 6.06 -13.53 -11.44
C PHE A 53 6.34 -12.15 -10.83
N LEU A 54 6.52 -11.12 -11.65
CA LEU A 54 6.80 -9.76 -11.20
C LEU A 54 5.74 -9.20 -10.21
N PRO A 55 4.42 -9.46 -10.37
CA PRO A 55 3.43 -9.05 -9.38
C PRO A 55 3.65 -9.64 -7.98
N LEU A 56 4.23 -10.85 -7.87
CA LEU A 56 4.48 -11.50 -6.58
C LEU A 56 5.52 -10.75 -5.74
N VAL A 57 6.49 -10.12 -6.40
CA VAL A 57 7.52 -9.30 -5.71
C VAL A 57 6.89 -8.13 -4.97
N TYR A 58 5.72 -7.64 -5.40
CA TYR A 58 5.04 -6.51 -4.80
C TYR A 58 4.17 -6.84 -3.59
N ILE A 59 3.78 -8.12 -3.42
CA ILE A 59 2.94 -8.59 -2.32
C ILE A 59 3.43 -8.14 -0.92
N PRO A 60 4.71 -8.29 -0.53
CA PRO A 60 5.16 -7.86 0.80
C PRO A 60 5.05 -6.35 1.01
N ILE A 61 5.16 -5.54 -0.06
CA ILE A 61 5.03 -4.08 0.00
C ILE A 61 3.56 -3.73 0.23
N ALA A 62 2.65 -4.29 -0.56
CA ALA A 62 1.21 -4.09 -0.42
C ALA A 62 0.71 -4.54 0.97
N ALA A 63 1.22 -5.66 1.49
CA ALA A 63 0.88 -6.15 2.82
C ALA A 63 1.30 -5.17 3.93
N LYS A 64 2.52 -4.62 3.87
CA LYS A 64 2.98 -3.60 4.83
C LYS A 64 2.13 -2.33 4.77
N ASN A 65 1.78 -1.86 3.57
CA ASN A 65 0.93 -0.69 3.39
C ASN A 65 -0.48 -0.92 3.96
N LYS A 66 -1.06 -2.11 3.75
CA LYS A 66 -2.35 -2.49 4.33
C LYS A 66 -2.33 -2.50 5.86
N THR A 67 -1.30 -3.09 6.47
CA THR A 67 -1.14 -3.12 7.93
C THR A 67 -1.00 -1.72 8.51
N LYS A 68 -0.16 -0.87 7.89
CA LYS A 68 -0.01 0.54 8.28
C LYS A 68 -1.35 1.29 8.21
N ASN A 69 -2.08 1.14 7.11
CA ASN A 69 -3.37 1.80 6.93
C ASN A 69 -4.41 1.35 7.95
N THR A 70 -4.40 0.06 8.32
CA THR A 70 -5.32 -0.48 9.33
C THR A 70 -5.01 0.10 10.72
N ALA A 71 -3.74 0.15 11.10
CA ALA A 71 -3.31 0.76 12.37
C ALA A 71 -3.60 2.26 12.44
N LEU A 72 -3.45 2.97 11.32
CA LEU A 72 -3.82 4.38 11.23
C LEU A 72 -5.33 4.59 11.37
N GLU A 73 -6.14 3.76 10.71
CA GLU A 73 -7.60 3.83 10.82
C GLU A 73 -8.11 3.49 12.23
N SER A 74 -7.46 2.58 12.97
CA SER A 74 -7.82 2.31 14.37
C SER A 74 -7.53 3.49 15.29
N LEU A 75 -6.37 4.15 15.12
CA LEU A 75 -6.00 5.30 15.94
C LEU A 75 -6.87 6.54 15.69
N LEU A 76 -7.26 6.78 14.44
CA LEU A 76 -8.20 7.85 14.11
C LEU A 76 -9.55 7.67 14.79
N LYS A 77 -10.03 6.42 14.87
CA LYS A 77 -11.28 6.07 15.57
C LYS A 77 -11.15 6.23 17.08
N GLU A 78 -10.04 5.76 17.66
CA GLU A 78 -9.77 5.88 19.10
C GLU A 78 -9.77 7.34 19.57
N ARG A 79 -9.22 8.25 18.74
CA ARG A 79 -9.19 9.69 19.03
C ARG A 79 -10.44 10.46 18.56
N ASN A 80 -11.47 9.78 18.07
CA ASN A 80 -12.70 10.40 17.54
C ASN A 80 -12.45 11.43 16.41
N LEU A 81 -11.36 11.24 15.64
CA LEU A 81 -11.01 12.09 14.51
C LEU A 81 -11.67 11.62 13.20
N LYS A 82 -12.19 10.39 13.18
CA LYS A 82 -12.93 9.82 12.05
C LYS A 82 -13.70 8.54 12.41
#